data_AF-A0A928S7R7-F1
#
_entry.id   AF-A0A928S7R7-F1
#
_cell.length_a   1.000
_cell.length_b   1.000
_cell.length_c   1.000
_cell.angle_alpha   90.00
_cell.angle_beta   90.00
_cell.angle_gamma   90.00
#
_symmetry.space_group_name_H-M   'P 1'
#
loop_
_entity.id
_entity.type
_entity.pdbx_description
1 polymer ?
#
loop_
_entity_poly.entity_id
_entity_poly.type
_entity_poly.pdbx_seq_one_letter_code
_entity_poly.pdbx_strand_id
1 'polypeptide(L)'
;MGTYDHKQVISDYATGKMTPEMAIGHSLQHIDKLYEAQTVANVSWYELRSKVDGLENRINALQKAVDRLTALVEKFLPQRKRNSPDKP
;
A
#
# COMPACT_ATOMS: atom_id res chain seq x y z
N MET A 1 9.19 -23.89 -22.91
CA MET A 1 7.85 -23.83 -23.54
C MET A 1 7.23 -22.51 -23.15
N GLY A 2 7.06 -21.59 -24.10
CA GLY A 2 6.40 -20.31 -23.83
C GLY A 2 4.95 -20.58 -23.43
N THR A 3 4.50 -19.97 -22.33
CA THR A 3 3.11 -20.14 -21.93
C THR A 3 2.21 -19.49 -22.95
N TYR A 4 1.33 -20.31 -23.53
CA TYR A 4 0.27 -19.89 -24.43
C TYR A 4 -0.46 -18.69 -23.81
N ASP A 5 -0.59 -17.59 -24.55
CA ASP A 5 -1.36 -16.45 -24.08
C ASP A 5 -2.82 -16.88 -23.92
N HIS A 6 -3.45 -16.54 -22.80
CA HIS A 6 -4.83 -16.93 -22.50
C HIS A 6 -5.80 -16.45 -23.60
N LYS A 7 -5.55 -15.25 -24.17
CA LYS A 7 -6.36 -14.74 -25.29
C LYS A 7 -6.21 -15.61 -26.54
N GLN A 8 -5.02 -16.13 -26.78
CA GLN A 8 -4.73 -17.02 -27.89
C GLN A 8 -5.40 -18.39 -27.67
N VAL A 9 -5.39 -18.94 -26.44
CA VAL A 9 -6.14 -20.17 -26.09
C VAL A 9 -7.61 -20.03 -26.44
N ILE A 10 -8.25 -18.92 -26.05
CA ILE A 10 -9.67 -18.67 -26.34
C ILE A 10 -9.92 -18.57 -27.85
N SER A 11 -9.06 -17.84 -28.57
CA SER A 11 -9.19 -17.66 -30.02
C SER A 11 -9.03 -18.99 -30.77
N ASP A 12 -8.04 -19.80 -30.41
CA ASP A 12 -7.76 -21.07 -31.09
C ASP A 12 -8.80 -22.14 -30.74
N TYR A 13 -9.38 -22.10 -29.54
CA TYR A 13 -10.55 -22.89 -29.19
C TYR A 13 -11.78 -22.49 -30.02
N ALA A 14 -12.09 -21.19 -30.09
CA ALA A 14 -13.25 -20.68 -30.83
C ALA A 14 -13.18 -20.96 -32.34
N THR A 15 -11.97 -21.02 -32.90
CA THR A 15 -11.73 -21.34 -34.31
C THR A 15 -11.56 -22.84 -34.60
N GLY A 16 -11.67 -23.70 -33.57
CA GLY A 16 -11.53 -25.16 -33.71
C GLY A 16 -10.09 -25.66 -33.90
N LYS A 17 -9.09 -24.78 -33.76
CA LYS A 17 -7.65 -25.11 -33.83
C LYS A 17 -7.14 -25.78 -32.56
N MET A 18 -7.92 -25.74 -31.48
CA MET A 18 -7.59 -26.31 -30.18
C MET A 18 -8.74 -27.18 -29.68
N THR A 19 -8.44 -28.39 -29.21
CA THR A 19 -9.45 -29.27 -28.61
C THR A 19 -9.86 -28.74 -27.23
N PRO A 20 -11.06 -29.11 -26.74
CA PRO A 20 -11.50 -28.74 -25.39
C PRO A 20 -10.49 -29.13 -24.30
N GLU A 21 -9.87 -30.30 -24.39
CA GLU A 21 -8.91 -30.81 -23.40
C GLU A 21 -7.63 -29.95 -23.36
N MET A 22 -7.12 -29.54 -24.52
CA MET A 22 -5.97 -28.64 -24.60
C MET A 22 -6.29 -27.25 -24.07
N ALA A 23 -7.47 -26.71 -24.40
CA ALA A 23 -7.91 -25.41 -23.91
C ALA A 23 -8.06 -25.41 -22.38
N ILE A 24 -8.61 -26.48 -21.80
CA ILE A 24 -8.71 -26.67 -20.35
C ILE A 24 -7.32 -26.77 -19.73
N GLY A 25 -6.41 -27.57 -20.31
CA GLY A 25 -5.05 -27.72 -19.80
C GLY A 25 -4.28 -26.39 -19.74
N HIS A 26 -4.36 -25.57 -20.79
CA HIS A 26 -3.77 -24.24 -20.78
C HIS A 26 -4.46 -23.28 -19.81
N SER A 27 -5.79 -23.38 -19.67
CA SER A 27 -6.54 -22.55 -18.71
C SER A 27 -6.12 -22.85 -17.28
N LEU A 28 -5.92 -24.12 -16.93
CA LEU A 28 -5.43 -24.53 -15.61
C LEU A 28 -4.01 -24.01 -15.34
N GLN A 29 -3.10 -24.08 -16.33
CA GLN A 29 -1.76 -23.48 -16.19
C GLN A 29 -1.81 -21.95 -15.99
N HIS A 30 -2.75 -21.27 -16.66
CA HIS A 30 -2.93 -19.84 -16.47
C HIS A 30 -3.46 -19.52 -15.06
N ILE A 31 -4.42 -20.31 -14.57
CA ILE A 31 -4.96 -20.18 -13.21
C ILE A 31 -3.86 -20.38 -12.16
N ASP A 32 -3.01 -21.40 -12.32
CA ASP A 32 -1.90 -21.67 -11.40
C ASP A 32 -0.93 -20.48 -11.30
N LYS A 33 -0.55 -19.91 -12.46
CA LYS A 33 0.25 -18.69 -12.51
C LYS A 33 -0.42 -17.47 -11.86
N LEU A 34 -1.74 -17.35 -12.02
CA LEU A 34 -2.50 -16.28 -11.35
C LEU A 34 -2.48 -16.47 -9.82
N TYR A 35 -2.58 -17.72 -9.34
CA TYR A 35 -2.44 -18.02 -7.91
C TYR A 35 -1.05 -17.70 -7.36
N GLU A 36 0.01 -18.04 -8.10
CA GLU A 36 1.39 -17.67 -7.74
C GLU A 36 1.54 -16.15 -7.66
N ALA A 37 1.11 -15.43 -8.69
CA ALA A 37 1.17 -13.98 -8.75
C ALA A 37 0.35 -13.33 -7.62
N GLN A 38 -0.85 -13.84 -7.34
CA GLN A 38 -1.70 -13.38 -6.25
C GLN A 38 -1.04 -13.60 -4.88
N THR A 39 -0.39 -14.75 -4.69
CA THR A 39 0.31 -15.07 -3.44
C THR A 39 1.46 -14.10 -3.19
N VAL A 40 2.29 -13.84 -4.20
CA VAL A 40 3.38 -12.86 -4.13
C VAL A 40 2.83 -11.46 -3.87
N ALA A 41 1.78 -11.06 -4.56
CA ALA A 41 1.13 -9.76 -4.36
C ALA A 41 0.61 -9.62 -2.92
N ASN A 42 -0.03 -10.64 -2.36
CA ASN A 42 -0.52 -10.62 -0.98
C ASN A 42 0.62 -10.45 0.03
N VAL A 43 1.74 -11.15 -0.13
CA VAL A 43 2.91 -10.98 0.73
C VAL A 43 3.41 -9.53 0.67
N SER A 44 3.55 -8.98 -0.54
CA SER A 44 3.99 -7.58 -0.72
C SER A 44 3.03 -6.57 -0.07
N TRP A 45 1.72 -6.83 -0.10
CA TRP A 45 0.71 -6.01 0.56
C TRP A 45 0.88 -6.01 2.08
N TYR A 46 1.13 -7.17 2.69
CA TYR A 46 1.37 -7.25 4.13
C TYR A 46 2.65 -6.53 4.54
N GLU A 47 3.73 -6.67 3.76
CA GLU A 47 4.98 -5.95 4.02
C GLU A 47 4.80 -4.43 3.92
N LEU A 48 4.09 -3.96 2.90
CA LEU A 48 3.82 -2.54 2.71
C LEU A 48 2.96 -2.00 3.86
N ARG A 49 1.93 -2.74 4.28
CA ARG A 49 1.09 -2.37 5.42
C ARG A 49 1.90 -2.23 6.71
N SER A 50 2.78 -3.19 7.00
CA SER A 50 3.66 -3.14 8.17
C SER A 50 4.59 -1.91 8.15
N LYS A 51 5.13 -1.55 6.97
CA LYS A 51 5.93 -0.32 6.81
C LYS A 51 5.10 0.94 7.05
N VAL A 52 3.87 0.99 6.57
CA VAL A 52 2.95 2.12 6.79
C VAL A 52 2.62 2.27 8.27
N ASP A 53 2.25 1.18 8.95
CA ASP A 53 1.96 1.18 10.39
C ASP A 53 3.19 1.64 11.20
N GLY A 54 4.40 1.22 10.80
CA GLY A 54 5.65 1.67 11.41
C GLY A 54 5.91 3.17 11.22
N LEU A 55 5.63 3.71 10.03
CA LEU A 55 5.74 5.14 9.75
C LEU A 55 4.72 5.97 10.52
N GLU A 56 3.47 5.51 10.61
CA GLU A 56 2.41 6.15 11.37
C GLU A 56 2.80 6.28 12.86
N ASN A 57 3.34 5.21 13.44
CA ASN A 57 3.84 5.23 14.82
C ASN A 57 4.97 6.25 15.02
N ARG A 58 5.90 6.36 14.06
CA ARG A 58 6.99 7.34 14.11
C ARG A 58 6.48 8.78 14.00
N ILE A 59 5.53 9.03 13.11
CA ILE A 59 4.88 10.33 12.96
C ILE A 59 4.18 10.72 14.28
N ASN A 60 3.42 9.80 14.87
CA ASN A 60 2.74 10.03 16.15
C ASN A 60 3.72 10.34 17.30
N ALA A 61 4.87 9.66 17.33
CA ALA A 61 5.92 9.94 18.31
C ALA A 61 6.56 11.32 18.11
N LEU A 62 6.85 11.69 16.86
CA LEU A 62 7.40 13.00 16.52
C LEU A 62 6.40 14.13 16.82
N GLN A 63 5.11 13.94 16.52
CA GLN A 63 4.07 14.91 16.85
C GLN A 63 4.04 15.18 18.35
N LYS A 64 4.03 14.14 19.19
CA LYS A 64 4.10 14.28 20.65
C LYS A 64 5.36 15.01 21.13
N ALA A 65 6.50 14.79 20.48
CA ALA A 65 7.74 15.49 20.81
C ALA A 65 7.66 16.98 20.46
N VAL A 66 7.10 17.30 19.29
CA VAL A 66 6.85 18.69 18.86
C VAL A 66 5.87 19.37 19.81
N ASP A 67 4.76 18.73 20.18
CA ASP A 67 3.78 19.31 21.11
C ASP A 67 4.41 19.64 22.46
N ARG A 68 5.29 18.77 22.98
CA ARG A 68 6.05 19.02 24.21
C ARG A 68 7.01 20.20 24.07
N LEU A 69 7.73 20.29 22.94
CA LEU A 69 8.63 21.41 22.68
C LEU A 69 7.84 22.73 22.57
N THR A 70 6.71 22.73 21.88
CA THR A 70 5.81 23.89 21.80
C THR A 70 5.34 24.33 23.19
N ALA A 71 4.89 23.40 24.02
CA ALA A 71 4.46 23.71 25.39
C ALA A 71 5.60 24.26 26.26
N LEU A 72 6.83 23.74 26.09
CA LEU A 72 8.00 24.29 26.78
C LEU A 72 8.30 25.72 26.29
N VAL A 73 8.31 25.94 24.98
CA VAL A 73 8.52 27.27 24.39
C VAL A 73 7.47 28.26 24.89
N GLU A 74 6.19 27.88 24.94
CA GLU A 74 5.12 28.70 25.51
C GLU A 74 5.31 29.00 27.00
N LYS A 75 5.83 28.04 27.77
CA LYS A 75 6.12 28.22 29.20
C LYS A 75 7.32 29.15 29.45
N PHE A 76 8.33 29.12 28.58
CA PHE A 76 9.58 29.88 28.74
C PHE A 76 9.59 31.21 27.97
N LEU A 77 8.71 31.42 27.00
CA LEU A 77 8.45 32.75 26.45
C LEU A 77 7.74 33.57 27.52
N PRO A 78 8.35 34.64 28.06
CA PRO A 78 7.63 35.55 28.93
C PRO A 78 6.41 36.08 28.16
N GLN A 79 5.26 36.20 28.82
CA GLN A 79 4.08 36.89 28.29
C GLN A 79 4.45 38.36 27.97
N ARG A 80 5.09 38.61 26.83
CA ARG A 80 5.58 39.94 26.45
C ARG A 80 4.44 40.85 25.95
N LYS A 81 3.18 40.40 26.03
CA LYS A 81 2.00 41.22 25.73
C LYS A 81 0.80 40.79 26.58
N ARG A 82 0.82 41.08 27.88
CA ARG A 82 -0.43 41.25 28.66
C ARG A 82 -0.41 42.41 29.65
N ASN A 83 0.68 43.19 29.68
CA ASN A 83 0.76 44.42 30.46
C ASN A 83 0.96 45.61 29.51
N SER A 84 -0.11 46.00 28.83
CA SER A 84 -0.29 47.38 28.39
C SER A 84 -1.46 47.93 29.21
N PRO A 85 -1.23 48.52 30.39
CA PRO A 85 -2.18 49.44 30.96
C PRO A 85 -1.96 50.78 30.23
N ASP A 86 -2.75 51.05 29.19
CA ASP A 86 -2.81 52.39 28.63
C ASP A 86 -4.27 52.86 28.65
N LYS A 87 -4.62 53.40 29.82
CA LYS A 87 -5.57 54.50 30.02
C LYS A 87 -4.77 55.55 30.79
N PRO A 88 -4.76 56.80 30.34
CA PRO A 88 -5.92 57.68 30.54
C PRO A 88 -6.69 58.01 29.26
#